data_AF-A0A3D5NJA2-F1
#
_entry.id   AF-A0A3D5NJA2-F1
#
_cell.length_a   1.000
_cell.length_b   1.000
_cell.length_c   1.000
_cell.angle_alpha   90.00
_cell.angle_beta   90.00
_cell.angle_gamma   90.00
#
_symmetry.space_group_name_H-M   'P 1'
#
loop_
_entity.id
_entity.type
_entity.pdbx_description
1 polymer ?
#
loop_
_entity_poly.entity_id
_entity_poly.type
_entity_poly.pdbx_seq_one_letter_code
_entity_poly.pdbx_strand_id
1 'polypeptide(L)'
;MVAVVKIRGNELLLQKWQKIFAQPLALSAFIVFAFYILIGLSDSIHFRLDNNTTTYSVLDRALLPALEAEEKTYSTPLNFEQFSKEYLDNGLRGRVHLNLVSADITNASDNTKNLLGLSTNALFYALAIFIAFILFLAKFTTINTKDNRPALATVFVLLFFCTWVVLLMPNYHILGTDKAGIDVFYKAVKSIRTGMVFGLLTTLLALPPAIILGLMAGYFKGKTDDVIQYIYTTINAIPGILLIAALVLILQVYMDEH
;
A
#
# COMPACT_ATOMS: atom_id res chain seq x y z
N MET A 1 17.31 -17.03 6.24
CA MET A 1 17.59 -18.01 7.31
C MET A 1 18.99 -17.91 7.91
N VAL A 2 20.06 -17.79 7.11
CA VAL A 2 21.46 -17.78 7.61
C VAL A 2 21.76 -16.61 8.58
N ALA A 3 21.21 -15.41 8.33
CA ALA A 3 21.40 -14.26 9.21
C ALA A 3 20.77 -14.45 10.62
N VAL A 4 19.59 -15.06 10.71
CA VAL A 4 18.88 -15.29 11.99
C VAL A 4 19.64 -16.30 12.87
N VAL A 5 20.22 -17.34 12.25
CA VAL A 5 21.03 -18.33 12.95
C VAL A 5 22.35 -17.72 13.43
N LYS A 6 22.98 -16.85 12.63
CA LYS A 6 24.25 -16.18 12.98
C LYS A 6 24.07 -15.11 14.07
N ILE A 7 22.93 -14.44 14.14
CA ILE A 7 22.60 -13.46 15.18
C ILE A 7 22.36 -14.15 16.54
N ARG A 8 21.76 -15.35 16.55
CA ARG A 8 21.56 -16.12 17.79
C ARG A 8 22.86 -16.57 18.47
N GLY A 9 23.96 -16.69 17.71
CA GLY A 9 25.25 -17.13 18.24
C GLY A 9 26.14 -16.04 18.84
N ASN A 10 25.76 -14.75 18.74
CA ASN A 10 26.59 -13.64 19.21
C ASN A 10 25.76 -12.71 20.13
N GLU A 11 25.98 -12.84 21.44
CA GLU A 11 25.24 -12.12 22.48
C GLU A 11 25.27 -10.60 22.30
N LEU A 12 26.39 -10.05 21.80
CA LEU A 12 26.54 -8.62 21.53
C LEU A 12 25.60 -8.13 20.42
N LEU A 13 25.44 -8.91 19.34
CA LEU A 13 24.54 -8.55 18.25
C LEU A 13 23.09 -8.67 18.69
N LEU A 14 22.76 -9.71 19.45
CA LEU A 14 21.42 -9.89 20.01
C LEU A 14 21.02 -8.71 20.91
N GLN A 15 21.91 -8.27 21.81
CA GLN A 15 21.66 -7.11 22.68
C GLN A 15 21.48 -5.81 21.89
N LYS A 16 22.27 -5.59 20.82
CA LYS A 16 22.11 -4.42 19.94
C LYS A 16 20.75 -4.42 19.24
N TRP A 17 20.34 -5.55 18.68
CA TRP A 17 19.03 -5.67 18.03
C TRP A 17 17.88 -5.52 19.02
N GLN A 18 17.98 -6.13 20.21
CA GLN A 18 17.00 -5.93 21.28
C GLN A 18 16.89 -4.47 21.70
N LYS A 19 18.00 -3.74 21.80
CA LYS A 19 18.00 -2.31 22.13
C LYS A 19 17.35 -1.45 21.05
N ILE A 20 17.50 -1.81 19.77
CA ILE A 20 16.83 -1.13 18.65
C ILE A 20 15.31 -1.37 18.72
N PHE A 21 14.87 -2.62 18.90
CA PHE A 21 13.44 -2.94 19.01
C PHE A 21 12.81 -2.53 20.34
N ALA A 22 13.61 -2.20 21.35
CA ALA A 22 13.15 -1.57 22.57
C ALA A 22 12.80 -0.08 22.36
N GLN A 23 13.22 0.54 21.26
CA GLN A 23 12.82 1.90 20.95
C GLN A 23 11.42 1.93 20.32
N PRO A 24 10.45 2.64 20.93
CA PRO A 24 9.07 2.66 20.46
C PRO A 24 8.90 3.14 19.01
N LEU A 25 9.74 4.09 18.59
CA LEU A 25 9.74 4.64 17.23
C LEU A 25 10.20 3.59 16.21
N ALA A 26 11.32 2.90 16.49
CA ALA A 26 11.85 1.87 15.61
C ALA A 26 10.86 0.70 15.48
N LEU A 27 10.19 0.32 16.58
CA LEU A 27 9.16 -0.71 16.57
C LEU A 27 7.96 -0.30 15.71
N SER A 28 7.50 0.95 15.82
CA SER A 28 6.40 1.49 15.01
C SER A 28 6.73 1.46 13.51
N ALA A 29 7.92 1.92 13.13
CA ALA A 29 8.38 1.88 11.74
C ALA A 29 8.48 0.43 11.22
N PHE A 30 8.99 -0.48 12.04
CA PHE A 30 9.05 -1.90 11.70
C PHE A 30 7.67 -2.51 11.48
N ILE A 31 6.68 -2.17 12.32
CA ILE A 31 5.29 -2.64 12.17
C ILE A 31 4.71 -2.19 10.83
N VAL A 32 4.86 -0.92 10.47
CA VAL A 32 4.37 -0.39 9.19
C VAL A 32 5.07 -1.07 8.01
N PHE A 33 6.39 -1.25 8.09
CA PHE A 33 7.15 -1.93 7.05
C PHE A 33 6.75 -3.39 6.89
N ALA A 34 6.58 -4.11 8.01
CA ALA A 34 6.12 -5.50 8.02
C ALA A 34 4.70 -5.61 7.44
N PHE A 35 3.80 -4.69 7.78
CA PHE A 35 2.45 -4.63 7.21
C PHE A 35 2.48 -4.46 5.69
N TYR A 36 3.30 -3.53 5.19
CA TYR A 36 3.52 -3.35 3.76
C TYR A 36 3.99 -4.66 3.11
N ILE A 37 5.01 -5.32 3.69
CA ILE A 37 5.55 -6.58 3.14
C ILE A 37 4.48 -7.66 3.11
N LEU A 38 3.66 -7.77 4.15
CA LEU A 38 2.58 -8.75 4.22
C LEU A 38 1.57 -8.54 3.09
N ILE A 39 1.23 -7.30 2.74
CA ILE A 39 0.35 -7.01 1.60
C ILE A 39 1.03 -7.47 0.29
N GLY A 40 2.28 -7.08 0.06
CA GLY A 40 3.01 -7.45 -1.16
C GLY A 40 3.20 -8.96 -1.32
N LEU A 41 3.44 -9.68 -0.22
CA LEU A 41 3.52 -11.13 -0.20
C LEU A 41 2.17 -11.78 -0.46
N SER A 42 1.09 -11.24 0.13
CA SER A 42 -0.27 -11.74 -0.11
C SER A 42 -0.68 -11.59 -1.58
N ASP A 43 -0.29 -10.50 -2.23
CA ASP A 43 -0.51 -10.33 -3.67
C ASP A 43 0.39 -11.25 -4.53
N SER A 44 1.55 -11.65 -4.01
CA SER A 44 2.47 -12.53 -4.75
C SER A 44 2.02 -13.99 -4.78
N ILE A 45 1.21 -14.42 -3.81
CA ILE A 45 0.69 -15.79 -3.75
C ILE A 45 -0.53 -15.89 -4.64
N HIS A 46 -0.41 -16.64 -5.74
CA HIS A 46 -1.44 -16.84 -6.75
C HIS A 46 -1.99 -18.25 -6.68
N PHE A 47 -3.31 -18.36 -6.76
CA PHE A 47 -4.02 -19.62 -6.80
C PHE A 47 -5.02 -19.64 -7.95
N ARG A 48 -5.32 -20.83 -8.44
CA ARG A 48 -6.35 -21.06 -9.45
C ARG A 48 -7.51 -21.77 -8.76
N LEU A 49 -8.70 -21.16 -8.80
CA LEU A 49 -9.92 -21.82 -8.36
C LEU A 49 -10.54 -22.52 -9.58
N ASP A 50 -10.65 -23.85 -9.48
CA ASP A 50 -11.22 -24.76 -10.48
C ASP A 50 -10.58 -24.68 -11.89
N ASN A 51 -11.09 -25.48 -12.83
CA ASN A 51 -10.63 -25.61 -14.23
C ASN A 51 -10.66 -24.30 -15.04
N ASN A 52 -10.92 -23.15 -14.42
CA ASN A 52 -10.83 -21.85 -15.04
C ASN A 52 -9.38 -21.44 -15.31
N THR A 53 -9.22 -20.61 -16.34
CA THR A 53 -7.94 -20.01 -16.76
C THR A 53 -7.58 -18.78 -15.93
N THR A 54 -8.51 -18.24 -15.14
CA THR A 54 -8.28 -17.08 -14.30
C THR A 54 -7.49 -17.44 -13.05
N THR A 55 -6.50 -16.61 -12.73
CA THR A 55 -5.63 -16.77 -11.56
C THR A 55 -5.88 -15.60 -10.63
N TYR A 56 -6.19 -15.88 -9.36
CA TYR A 56 -6.45 -14.87 -8.34
C TYR A 56 -5.34 -14.88 -7.31
N SER A 57 -4.92 -13.70 -6.84
CA SER A 57 -4.02 -13.62 -5.68
C SER A 57 -4.76 -13.82 -4.35
N VAL A 58 -4.03 -14.09 -3.26
CA VAL A 58 -4.63 -14.13 -1.90
C VAL A 58 -5.22 -12.77 -1.55
N LEU A 59 -4.54 -11.70 -1.97
CA LEU A 59 -5.05 -10.34 -1.81
C LEU A 59 -6.33 -10.14 -2.63
N ASP A 60 -6.38 -10.63 -3.87
CA ASP A 60 -7.58 -10.54 -4.71
C ASP A 60 -8.78 -11.19 -4.01
N ARG A 61 -8.61 -12.30 -3.28
CA ARG A 61 -9.70 -12.92 -2.50
C ARG A 61 -10.33 -11.98 -1.48
N ALA A 62 -9.52 -11.20 -0.77
CA ALA A 62 -10.02 -10.20 0.18
C ALA A 62 -10.64 -9.00 -0.53
N LEU A 63 -10.26 -8.77 -1.78
CA LEU A 63 -10.67 -7.63 -2.60
C LEU A 63 -11.72 -7.98 -3.68
N LEU A 64 -12.23 -9.22 -3.68
CA LEU A 64 -13.17 -9.73 -4.69
C LEU A 64 -14.39 -8.82 -4.92
N PRO A 65 -15.04 -8.26 -3.87
CA PRO A 65 -16.24 -7.44 -4.09
C PRO A 65 -15.98 -6.25 -5.02
N ALA A 66 -14.84 -5.56 -4.90
CA ALA A 66 -14.53 -4.43 -5.79
C ALA A 66 -13.95 -4.85 -7.14
N LEU A 67 -13.56 -6.13 -7.31
CA LEU A 67 -13.14 -6.66 -8.60
C LEU A 67 -14.36 -7.07 -9.45
N GLU A 68 -15.41 -7.59 -8.82
CA GLU A 68 -16.62 -8.05 -9.50
C GLU A 68 -17.60 -6.90 -9.81
N ALA A 69 -17.55 -5.82 -9.03
CA ALA A 69 -18.38 -4.65 -9.25
C ALA A 69 -17.70 -3.61 -10.15
N GLU A 70 -17.46 -3.99 -11.40
CA GLU A 70 -17.04 -3.04 -12.42
C GLU A 70 -18.21 -2.12 -12.78
N GLU A 71 -17.95 -0.82 -12.76
CA GLU A 71 -18.92 0.21 -13.09
C GLU A 71 -18.79 0.62 -14.56
N LYS A 72 -19.82 1.27 -15.11
CA LYS A 72 -19.71 1.82 -16.47
C LYS A 72 -18.92 3.11 -16.54
N THR A 73 -18.94 3.88 -15.45
CA THR A 73 -18.42 5.24 -15.42
C THR A 73 -17.73 5.56 -14.10
N TYR A 74 -17.11 6.74 -14.07
CA TYR A 74 -16.48 7.31 -12.89
C TYR A 74 -17.48 7.46 -11.72
N SER A 75 -16.98 7.29 -10.50
CA SER A 75 -17.71 7.57 -9.26
C SER A 75 -16.82 8.34 -8.29
N THR A 76 -17.44 9.24 -7.51
CA THR A 76 -16.74 9.93 -6.43
C THR A 76 -16.57 8.99 -5.22
N PRO A 77 -15.57 9.23 -4.34
CA PRO A 77 -15.35 8.41 -3.16
C PRO A 77 -16.61 8.28 -2.29
N LEU A 78 -16.92 7.05 -1.85
CA LEU A 78 -18.05 6.74 -0.95
C LEU A 78 -19.43 7.21 -1.44
N ASN A 79 -19.58 7.38 -2.76
CA ASN A 79 -20.86 7.77 -3.34
C ASN A 79 -21.78 6.55 -3.50
N PHE A 80 -23.07 6.83 -3.70
CA PHE A 80 -24.09 5.84 -4.02
C PHE A 80 -24.57 5.90 -5.48
N GLU A 81 -24.17 6.94 -6.22
CA GLU A 81 -24.54 7.15 -7.62
C GLU A 81 -23.31 7.24 -8.52
N GLN A 82 -23.50 6.86 -9.78
CA GLN A 82 -22.53 7.13 -10.84
C GLN A 82 -22.45 8.64 -11.14
N PHE A 83 -21.28 9.10 -11.57
CA PHE A 83 -21.07 10.50 -11.89
C PHE A 83 -21.81 10.90 -13.18
N SER A 84 -21.81 10.01 -14.17
CA SER A 84 -22.48 10.24 -15.46
C SER A 84 -23.99 10.09 -15.34
N LYS A 85 -24.72 10.88 -16.14
CA LYS A 85 -26.17 10.71 -16.30
C LYS A 85 -26.43 9.78 -17.48
N GLU A 86 -27.19 8.72 -17.25
CA GLU A 86 -27.68 7.81 -18.29
C GLU A 86 -29.17 8.03 -18.54
N TYR A 87 -29.66 7.57 -19.69
CA TYR A 87 -31.09 7.47 -19.91
C TYR A 87 -31.62 6.29 -19.10
N LEU A 88 -32.49 6.59 -18.15
CA LEU A 88 -33.21 5.60 -17.36
C LEU A 88 -34.32 4.97 -18.21
N ASP A 89 -34.80 3.79 -17.82
CA ASP A 89 -35.88 3.06 -18.53
C ASP A 89 -37.18 3.88 -18.67
N ASN A 90 -37.36 4.92 -17.85
CA ASN A 90 -38.46 5.87 -17.94
C ASN A 90 -38.25 6.99 -19.00
N GLY A 91 -37.17 6.93 -19.79
CA GLY A 91 -36.81 7.90 -20.84
C GLY A 91 -36.20 9.20 -20.33
N LEU A 92 -36.06 9.39 -19.01
CA LEU A 92 -35.45 10.58 -18.41
C LEU A 92 -33.94 10.38 -18.22
N ARG A 93 -33.18 11.47 -18.34
CA ARG A 93 -31.74 11.44 -18.00
C ARG A 93 -31.56 11.58 -16.48
N GLY A 94 -31.00 10.56 -15.84
CA GLY A 94 -30.71 10.55 -14.41
C GLY A 94 -29.40 9.85 -14.09
N ARG A 95 -28.96 9.88 -12.84
CA ARG A 95 -27.78 9.12 -12.40
C ARG A 95 -28.21 7.73 -11.98
N VAL A 96 -27.42 6.73 -12.34
CA VAL A 96 -27.67 5.33 -12.02
C VAL A 96 -27.03 5.01 -10.68
N HIS A 97 -27.68 4.16 -9.89
CA HIS A 97 -27.15 3.65 -8.63
C HIS A 97 -25.93 2.76 -8.88
N LEU A 98 -24.95 2.80 -7.98
CA LEU A 98 -23.75 1.95 -8.11
C LEU A 98 -24.08 0.49 -7.75
N ASN A 99 -23.42 -0.46 -8.39
CA ASN A 99 -23.66 -1.89 -8.24
C ASN A 99 -23.32 -2.41 -6.83
N LEU A 100 -22.30 -1.84 -6.18
CA LEU A 100 -21.92 -2.22 -4.80
C LEU A 100 -22.89 -1.70 -3.75
N VAL A 101 -23.62 -0.63 -4.05
CA VAL A 101 -24.37 0.08 -3.04
C VAL A 101 -25.77 -0.53 -2.96
N SER A 102 -26.24 -0.77 -1.74
CA SER A 102 -27.56 -1.34 -1.52
C SER A 102 -28.64 -0.39 -2.05
N ALA A 103 -29.57 -0.92 -2.84
CA ALA A 103 -30.67 -0.19 -3.47
C ALA A 103 -31.57 0.61 -2.49
N ASP A 104 -31.50 0.31 -1.19
CA ASP A 104 -32.20 1.03 -0.12
C ASP A 104 -31.66 2.47 0.08
N ILE A 105 -30.46 2.78 -0.42
CA ILE A 105 -29.82 4.08 -0.25
C ILE A 105 -30.19 5.00 -1.41
N THR A 106 -31.25 5.78 -1.20
CA THR A 106 -31.76 6.72 -2.20
C THR A 106 -31.41 8.19 -1.88
N ASN A 107 -31.12 8.50 -0.61
CA ASN A 107 -30.81 9.85 -0.17
C ASN A 107 -29.39 9.98 0.40
N ALA A 108 -28.81 11.18 0.29
CA ALA A 108 -27.53 11.52 0.90
C ALA A 108 -27.53 11.36 2.44
N SER A 109 -28.67 11.63 3.10
CA SER A 109 -28.82 11.41 4.54
C SER A 109 -28.72 9.94 4.94
N ASP A 110 -29.23 9.05 4.09
CA ASP A 110 -29.24 7.62 4.37
C ASP A 110 -27.86 7.03 4.08
N ASN A 111 -27.19 7.53 3.04
CA ASN A 111 -25.80 7.20 2.76
C ASN A 111 -24.88 7.55 3.95
N THR A 112 -24.99 8.77 4.47
CA THR A 112 -24.17 9.20 5.61
C THR A 112 -24.43 8.39 6.89
N LYS A 113 -25.69 8.04 7.17
CA LYS A 113 -26.04 7.16 8.30
C LYS A 113 -25.43 5.78 8.14
N ASN A 114 -25.53 5.18 6.95
CA ASN A 114 -24.96 3.86 6.69
C ASN A 114 -23.44 3.87 6.81
N LEU A 115 -22.77 4.86 6.20
CA LEU A 115 -21.33 5.05 6.31
C LEU A 115 -20.87 5.20 7.77
N LEU A 116 -21.60 5.97 8.57
CA LEU A 116 -21.29 6.16 9.99
C LEU A 116 -21.51 4.87 10.80
N GLY A 117 -22.57 4.13 10.50
CA GLY A 117 -22.87 2.83 11.11
C GLY A 117 -21.79 1.79 10.81
N LEU A 118 -21.41 1.63 9.54
CA LEU A 118 -20.32 0.74 9.13
C LEU A 118 -18.98 1.15 9.75
N SER A 119 -18.68 2.45 9.80
CA SER A 119 -17.45 2.96 10.42
C SER A 119 -17.41 2.71 11.94
N THR A 120 -18.56 2.80 12.60
CA THR A 120 -18.69 2.51 14.03
C THR A 120 -18.55 1.01 14.31
N ASN A 121 -19.14 0.15 13.47
CA ASN A 121 -18.95 -1.29 13.54
C ASN A 121 -17.47 -1.67 13.33
N ALA A 122 -16.80 -1.05 12.35
CA ALA A 122 -15.37 -1.23 12.12
C ALA A 122 -14.55 -0.91 13.37
N LEU A 123 -14.88 0.19 14.07
CA LEU A 123 -14.22 0.56 15.32
C LEU A 123 -14.40 -0.49 16.42
N PHE A 124 -15.60 -1.06 16.57
CA PHE A 124 -15.85 -2.12 17.55
C PHE A 124 -15.08 -3.40 17.23
N TYR A 125 -15.08 -3.84 15.97
CA TYR A 125 -14.29 -5.00 15.57
C TYR A 125 -12.78 -4.75 15.72
N ALA A 126 -12.30 -3.56 15.37
CA ALA A 126 -10.90 -3.18 15.57
C ALA A 126 -10.50 -3.21 17.04
N LEU A 127 -11.33 -2.67 17.94
CA LEU A 127 -11.13 -2.73 19.38
C LEU A 127 -11.10 -4.17 19.89
N ALA A 128 -12.04 -5.01 19.47
CA ALA A 128 -12.09 -6.41 19.88
C ALA A 128 -10.83 -7.18 19.45
N ILE A 129 -10.40 -7.02 18.18
CA ILE A 129 -9.18 -7.65 17.66
C ILE A 129 -7.94 -7.10 18.38
N PHE A 130 -7.89 -5.80 18.65
CA PHE A 130 -6.77 -5.18 19.35
C PHE A 130 -6.64 -5.65 20.80
N ILE A 131 -7.76 -5.76 21.52
CA ILE A 131 -7.78 -6.32 22.88
C ILE A 131 -7.31 -7.78 22.86
N ALA A 132 -7.84 -8.59 21.93
CA ALA A 132 -7.41 -9.98 21.76
C ALA A 132 -5.90 -10.08 21.45
N PHE A 133 -5.38 -9.18 20.61
CA PHE A 133 -3.95 -9.09 20.29
C PHE A 133 -3.10 -8.73 21.51
N ILE A 134 -3.53 -7.77 22.35
CA ILE A 134 -2.84 -7.43 23.60
C ILE A 134 -2.85 -8.61 24.57
N LEU A 135 -3.99 -9.28 24.74
CA LEU A 135 -4.10 -10.46 25.62
C LEU A 135 -3.21 -11.61 25.13
N PHE A 136 -3.17 -11.82 23.83
CA PHE A 136 -2.27 -12.80 23.21
C PHE A 136 -0.81 -12.46 23.49
N LEU A 137 -0.40 -11.21 23.30
CA LEU A 137 0.97 -10.77 23.59
C LEU A 137 1.33 -10.88 25.07
N ALA A 138 0.39 -10.56 25.98
CA ALA A 138 0.59 -10.67 27.42
C ALA A 138 0.87 -12.12 27.88
N LYS A 139 0.42 -13.12 27.12
CA LYS A 139 0.74 -14.54 27.37
C LYS A 139 2.19 -14.89 27.07
N PHE A 140 2.81 -14.23 26.10
CA PHE A 140 4.15 -14.56 25.61
C PHE A 140 5.24 -13.61 26.12
N THR A 141 4.91 -12.39 26.55
CA THR A 141 5.92 -11.40 26.96
C THR A 141 5.36 -10.39 27.97
N THR A 142 6.17 -10.01 28.96
CA THR A 142 5.89 -8.88 29.86
C THR A 142 6.10 -7.57 29.10
N ILE A 143 5.04 -7.06 28.47
CA ILE A 143 5.10 -5.79 27.74
C ILE A 143 4.85 -4.63 28.72
N ASN A 144 5.80 -3.70 28.81
CA ASN A 144 5.54 -2.41 29.44
C ASN A 144 4.67 -1.54 28.52
N THR A 145 3.36 -1.48 28.80
CA THR A 145 2.38 -0.76 27.99
C THR A 145 2.62 0.76 27.96
N LYS A 146 3.29 1.32 28.98
CA LYS A 146 3.53 2.77 29.07
C LYS A 146 4.66 3.23 28.15
N ASP A 147 5.69 2.42 27.95
CA ASP A 147 6.82 2.76 27.07
C ASP A 147 6.49 2.50 25.60
N ASN A 148 5.69 1.48 25.30
CA ASN A 148 5.38 1.03 23.94
C ASN A 148 4.06 1.61 23.36
N ARG A 149 3.52 2.67 23.97
CA ARG A 149 2.27 3.34 23.53
C ARG A 149 2.23 3.68 22.04
N PRO A 150 3.26 4.28 21.42
CA PRO A 150 3.18 4.62 19.99
C PRO A 150 3.14 3.38 19.11
N ALA A 151 3.89 2.32 19.43
CA ALA A 151 3.84 1.07 18.68
C ALA A 151 2.44 0.41 18.78
N LEU A 152 1.87 0.38 19.98
CA LEU A 152 0.49 -0.10 20.19
C LEU A 152 -0.53 0.74 19.43
N ALA A 153 -0.36 2.07 19.41
CA ALA A 153 -1.20 2.96 18.61
C ALA A 153 -1.08 2.67 17.12
N THR A 154 0.14 2.41 16.59
CA THR A 154 0.30 2.05 15.17
C THR A 154 -0.41 0.74 14.83
N VAL A 155 -0.34 -0.28 15.69
CA VAL A 155 -1.10 -1.53 15.48
C VAL A 155 -2.60 -1.27 15.49
N PHE A 156 -3.11 -0.50 16.45
CA PHE A 156 -4.53 -0.17 16.52
C PHE A 156 -5.00 0.57 15.26
N VAL A 157 -4.25 1.56 14.79
CA VAL A 157 -4.57 2.32 13.58
C VAL A 157 -4.60 1.41 12.34
N LEU A 158 -3.63 0.52 12.20
CA LEU A 158 -3.60 -0.43 11.09
C LEU A 158 -4.77 -1.43 11.15
N LEU A 159 -5.11 -1.95 12.33
CA LEU A 159 -6.25 -2.84 12.51
C LEU A 159 -7.57 -2.14 12.23
N PHE A 160 -7.74 -0.91 12.71
CA PHE A 160 -8.90 -0.09 12.41
C PHE A 160 -9.02 0.17 10.92
N PHE A 161 -7.94 0.55 10.26
CA PHE A 161 -7.95 0.76 8.82
C PHE A 161 -8.32 -0.51 8.04
N CYS A 162 -7.73 -1.66 8.40
CA CYS A 162 -8.04 -2.94 7.74
C CYS A 162 -9.51 -3.35 7.92
N THR A 163 -10.04 -3.26 9.14
CA THR A 163 -11.44 -3.58 9.42
C THR A 163 -12.41 -2.61 8.75
N TRP A 164 -12.06 -1.33 8.71
CA TRP A 164 -12.82 -0.30 8.02
C TRP A 164 -12.92 -0.58 6.52
N VAL A 165 -11.80 -0.95 5.89
CA VAL A 165 -11.76 -1.36 4.48
C VAL A 165 -12.61 -2.61 4.24
N VAL A 166 -12.43 -3.67 5.04
CA VAL A 166 -13.15 -4.95 4.85
C VAL A 166 -14.67 -4.80 4.97
N LEU A 167 -15.15 -3.87 5.81
CA LEU A 167 -16.59 -3.65 5.99
C LEU A 167 -17.19 -2.69 4.96
N LEU A 168 -16.43 -1.69 4.50
CA LEU A 168 -16.93 -0.74 3.52
C LEU A 168 -16.84 -1.25 2.09
N MET A 169 -15.77 -1.95 1.75
CA MET A 169 -15.49 -2.39 0.38
C MET A 169 -16.63 -3.16 -0.30
N PRO A 170 -17.37 -4.06 0.37
CA PRO A 170 -18.49 -4.76 -0.26
C PRO A 170 -19.68 -3.86 -0.59
N ASN A 171 -19.76 -2.69 0.05
CA ASN A 171 -20.90 -1.78 -0.03
C ASN A 171 -20.57 -0.48 -0.75
N TYR A 172 -19.29 -0.12 -0.88
CA TYR A 172 -18.84 1.17 -1.38
C TYR A 172 -17.46 1.11 -2.04
N HIS A 173 -17.29 1.92 -3.09
CA HIS A 173 -15.97 2.27 -3.61
C HIS A 173 -15.30 3.31 -2.70
N ILE A 174 -14.34 2.88 -1.89
CA ILE A 174 -13.70 3.71 -0.85
C ILE A 174 -13.06 4.97 -1.43
N LEU A 175 -12.37 4.83 -2.57
CA LEU A 175 -11.73 5.95 -3.29
C LEU A 175 -12.45 6.30 -4.61
N GLY A 176 -13.62 5.71 -4.85
CA GLY A 176 -14.34 5.82 -6.11
C GLY A 176 -13.75 4.92 -7.21
N THR A 177 -14.30 5.07 -8.42
CA THR A 177 -13.92 4.32 -9.62
C THR A 177 -13.25 5.25 -10.62
N ASP A 178 -12.42 4.70 -11.51
CA ASP A 178 -11.82 5.46 -12.59
C ASP A 178 -12.74 5.56 -13.83
N LYS A 179 -12.22 6.08 -14.95
CA LYS A 179 -13.00 6.19 -16.20
C LYS A 179 -13.41 4.84 -16.79
N ALA A 180 -12.67 3.78 -16.48
CA ALA A 180 -13.00 2.42 -16.89
C ALA A 180 -13.96 1.75 -15.88
N GLY A 181 -14.34 2.44 -14.80
CA GLY A 181 -15.23 1.92 -13.79
C GLY A 181 -14.59 0.92 -12.82
N ILE A 182 -13.27 0.86 -12.80
CA ILE A 182 -12.52 0.00 -11.87
C ILE A 182 -12.24 0.78 -10.59
N ASP A 183 -12.37 0.13 -9.43
CA ASP A 183 -12.12 0.73 -8.12
C ASP A 183 -10.66 1.23 -7.99
N VAL A 184 -10.52 2.51 -7.61
CA VAL A 184 -9.22 3.19 -7.45
C VAL A 184 -8.47 2.68 -6.21
N PHE A 185 -9.19 2.36 -5.12
CA PHE A 185 -8.61 1.76 -3.92
C PHE A 185 -8.02 0.39 -4.21
N TYR A 186 -8.74 -0.44 -4.98
CA TYR A 186 -8.22 -1.72 -5.45
C TYR A 186 -6.90 -1.56 -6.20
N LYS A 187 -6.83 -0.63 -7.17
CA LYS A 187 -5.58 -0.33 -7.91
C LYS A 187 -4.46 0.15 -7.00
N ALA A 188 -4.77 1.01 -6.03
CA ALA A 188 -3.80 1.55 -5.09
C ALA A 188 -3.17 0.43 -4.24
N VAL A 189 -3.98 -0.46 -3.66
CA VAL A 189 -3.47 -1.59 -2.86
C VAL A 189 -2.69 -2.57 -3.73
N LYS A 190 -3.17 -2.88 -4.94
CA LYS A 190 -2.46 -3.77 -5.88
C LYS A 190 -1.12 -3.20 -6.35
N SER A 191 -0.99 -1.87 -6.40
CA SER A 191 0.27 -1.20 -6.77
C SER A 191 1.40 -1.38 -5.74
N ILE A 192 1.08 -1.77 -4.49
CA ILE A 192 2.06 -1.93 -3.41
C ILE A 192 3.16 -2.92 -3.79
N ARG A 193 2.79 -4.06 -4.39
CA ARG A 193 3.77 -5.08 -4.83
C ARG A 193 4.74 -4.52 -5.85
N THR A 194 4.21 -3.84 -6.87
CA THR A 194 5.03 -3.23 -7.93
C THR A 194 5.94 -2.13 -7.36
N GLY A 195 5.43 -1.30 -6.45
CA GLY A 195 6.22 -0.28 -5.76
C GLY A 195 7.37 -0.87 -4.94
N MET A 196 7.14 -1.99 -4.25
CA MET A 196 8.19 -2.70 -3.52
C MET A 196 9.29 -3.21 -4.44
N VAL A 197 8.89 -3.84 -5.55
CA VAL A 197 9.84 -4.38 -6.53
C VAL A 197 10.69 -3.25 -7.10
N PHE A 198 10.09 -2.14 -7.50
CA PHE A 198 10.85 -0.98 -8.01
C PHE A 198 11.74 -0.34 -6.95
N GLY A 199 11.25 -0.14 -5.72
CA GLY A 199 12.06 0.43 -4.64
C GLY A 199 13.29 -0.42 -4.31
N LEU A 200 13.12 -1.74 -4.27
CA LEU A 200 14.22 -2.68 -4.04
C LEU A 200 15.19 -2.71 -5.24
N LEU A 201 14.68 -2.80 -6.46
CA LEU A 201 15.50 -2.90 -7.67
C LEU A 201 16.34 -1.63 -7.88
N THR A 202 15.72 -0.46 -7.75
CA THR A 202 16.41 0.84 -7.88
C THR A 202 17.50 0.99 -6.83
N THR A 203 17.22 0.66 -5.56
CA THR A 203 18.24 0.68 -4.50
C THR A 203 19.37 -0.29 -4.79
N LEU A 204 19.05 -1.52 -5.20
CA LEU A 204 20.04 -2.56 -5.49
C LEU A 204 20.95 -2.17 -6.66
N LEU A 205 20.42 -1.47 -7.66
CA LEU A 205 21.18 -1.02 -8.82
C LEU A 205 21.97 0.26 -8.55
N ALA A 206 21.44 1.19 -7.76
CA ALA A 206 22.08 2.46 -7.46
C ALA A 206 23.15 2.35 -6.35
N LEU A 207 22.97 1.45 -5.38
CA LEU A 207 23.84 1.35 -4.20
C LEU A 207 25.28 0.90 -4.53
N PRO A 208 25.53 -0.09 -5.40
CA PRO A 208 26.90 -0.47 -5.77
C PRO A 208 27.72 0.68 -6.40
N PRO A 209 27.27 1.36 -7.47
CA PRO A 209 28.02 2.48 -8.04
C PRO A 209 28.13 3.65 -7.06
N ALA A 210 27.09 3.92 -6.25
CA ALA A 210 27.16 4.97 -5.23
C ALA A 210 28.25 4.69 -4.18
N ILE A 211 28.37 3.45 -3.70
CA ILE A 211 29.42 3.06 -2.75
C ILE A 211 30.80 3.12 -3.41
N ILE A 212 30.95 2.59 -4.63
CA ILE A 212 32.23 2.59 -5.33
C ILE A 212 32.73 4.03 -5.54
N LEU A 213 31.88 4.90 -6.10
CA LEU A 213 32.23 6.29 -6.35
C LEU A 213 32.46 7.06 -5.04
N GLY A 214 31.63 6.85 -4.01
CA GLY A 214 31.80 7.49 -2.71
C GLY A 214 33.12 7.09 -2.02
N LEU A 215 33.48 5.80 -2.08
CA LEU A 215 34.77 5.32 -1.55
C LEU A 215 35.95 5.86 -2.36
N MET A 216 35.84 5.91 -3.70
CA MET A 216 36.89 6.47 -4.56
C MET A 216 37.13 7.96 -4.27
N ALA A 217 36.07 8.76 -4.15
CA ALA A 217 36.15 10.16 -3.78
C ALA A 217 36.83 10.35 -2.42
N GLY A 218 36.38 9.59 -1.41
CA GLY A 218 36.91 9.69 -0.05
C GLY A 218 38.34 9.19 0.14
N TYR A 219 38.75 8.13 -0.58
CA TYR A 219 40.07 7.52 -0.45
C TYR A 219 41.14 8.28 -1.23
N PHE A 220 40.91 8.56 -2.52
CA PHE A 220 41.94 9.16 -3.38
C PHE A 220 42.07 10.67 -3.18
N LYS A 221 40.94 11.37 -2.88
CA LYS A 221 40.86 12.83 -2.72
C LYS A 221 41.43 13.61 -3.93
N GLY A 222 41.27 14.93 -3.95
CA GLY A 222 41.78 15.78 -5.03
C GLY A 222 41.06 15.53 -6.36
N LYS A 223 41.82 15.27 -7.44
CA LYS A 223 41.25 15.22 -8.81
C LYS A 223 40.13 14.20 -9.00
N THR A 224 40.20 13.04 -8.34
CA THR A 224 39.14 12.01 -8.44
C THR A 224 37.84 12.48 -7.79
N ASP A 225 37.94 13.17 -6.66
CA ASP A 225 36.81 13.77 -5.96
C ASP A 225 36.19 14.89 -6.82
N ASP A 226 37.02 15.77 -7.38
CA ASP A 226 36.57 16.86 -8.27
C ASP A 226 35.79 16.33 -9.49
N VAL A 227 36.27 15.25 -10.14
CA VAL A 227 35.58 14.64 -11.29
C VAL A 227 34.23 14.05 -10.89
N ILE A 228 34.19 13.30 -9.78
CA ILE A 228 32.94 12.67 -9.29
C ILE A 228 31.93 13.75 -8.93
N GLN A 229 32.37 14.79 -8.21
CA GLN A 229 31.54 15.92 -7.83
C GLN A 229 31.03 16.67 -9.06
N TYR A 230 31.88 16.89 -10.07
CA TYR A 230 31.48 17.54 -11.32
C TYR A 230 30.40 16.76 -12.07
N ILE A 231 30.54 15.43 -12.19
CA ILE A 231 29.52 14.57 -12.81
C ILE A 231 28.21 14.66 -12.01
N TYR A 232 28.30 14.56 -10.67
CA TYR A 232 27.13 14.63 -9.79
C TYR A 232 26.39 15.97 -9.93
N THR A 233 27.09 17.10 -9.91
CA THR A 233 26.47 18.43 -10.03
C THR A 233 25.91 18.66 -11.43
N THR A 234 26.58 18.18 -12.48
CA THR A 234 26.13 18.31 -13.88
C THR A 234 24.84 17.54 -14.11
N ILE A 235 24.75 16.28 -13.65
CA ILE A 235 23.53 15.48 -13.78
C ILE A 235 22.38 16.10 -12.97
N ASN A 236 22.64 16.55 -11.73
CA ASN A 236 21.62 17.18 -10.90
C ASN A 236 21.21 18.58 -11.33
N ALA A 237 22.01 19.25 -12.18
CA ALA A 237 21.61 20.52 -12.77
C ALA A 237 20.44 20.36 -13.76
N ILE A 238 20.22 19.16 -14.28
CA ILE A 238 19.06 18.84 -15.13
C ILE A 238 17.86 18.54 -14.23
N PRO A 239 16.73 19.26 -14.38
CA PRO A 239 15.50 18.92 -13.68
C PRO A 239 15.05 17.49 -13.99
N GLY A 240 14.91 16.65 -12.97
CA GLY A 240 14.63 15.21 -13.14
C GLY A 240 13.36 14.93 -13.97
N ILE A 241 12.34 15.80 -13.89
CA ILE A 241 11.11 15.65 -14.68
C ILE A 241 11.33 15.79 -16.19
N LEU A 242 12.29 16.64 -16.59
CA LEU A 242 12.64 16.82 -18.00
C LEU A 242 13.37 15.60 -18.56
N LEU A 243 14.27 15.01 -17.74
CA LEU A 243 14.98 13.78 -18.11
C LEU A 243 14.00 12.61 -18.30
N ILE A 244 13.05 12.47 -17.38
CA ILE A 244 12.01 11.43 -17.47
C ILE A 244 11.14 11.65 -18.71
N ALA A 245 10.69 12.88 -18.97
CA ALA A 245 9.86 13.20 -20.14
C ALA A 245 10.59 12.90 -21.46
N ALA A 246 11.87 13.27 -21.57
CA ALA A 246 12.69 12.96 -22.75
C ALA A 246 12.85 11.45 -22.96
N LEU A 247 13.11 10.68 -21.89
CA LEU A 247 13.24 9.23 -21.96
C LEU A 247 11.94 8.57 -22.41
N VAL A 248 10.80 9.00 -21.85
CA VAL A 248 9.48 8.49 -22.23
C VAL A 248 9.19 8.78 -23.69
N LEU A 249 9.47 10.00 -24.16
CA LEU A 249 9.27 10.38 -25.57
C LEU A 249 10.11 9.50 -26.52
N ILE A 250 11.40 9.32 -26.23
CA ILE A 250 12.29 8.48 -27.05
C ILE A 250 11.79 7.03 -27.08
N LEU A 251 11.34 6.51 -25.93
CA LEU A 251 10.83 5.14 -25.84
C LEU A 251 9.50 4.98 -26.60
N GLN A 252 8.61 5.97 -26.54
CA GLN A 252 7.38 6.00 -27.33
C GLN A 252 7.67 5.98 -28.83
N VAL A 253 8.53 6.89 -29.30
CA VAL A 253 8.94 6.94 -30.72
C VAL A 253 9.53 5.60 -31.18
N TYR A 254 10.38 4.99 -30.35
CA TYR A 254 10.96 3.70 -30.66
C TYR A 254 9.93 2.57 -30.80
N MET A 255 8.91 2.54 -29.91
CA MET A 255 7.80 1.57 -29.98
C MET A 255 6.82 1.85 -31.12
N ASP A 256 6.71 3.09 -31.58
CA ASP A 256 5.84 3.43 -32.71
C ASP A 256 6.52 3.10 -34.06
N GLU A 257 7.86 3.11 -34.10
CA GLU A 257 8.64 2.72 -35.29
C GLU A 257 8.82 1.20 -35.46
N HIS A 258 8.61 0.38 -34.42
CA HIS A 258 8.81 -1.07 -34.42
C HIS A 258 7.61 -1.84 -33.85
#